data_AF-A0A437PV16-F1
#
_entry.id   AF-A0A437PV16-F1
#
_cell.length_a   1.000
_cell.length_b   1.000
_cell.length_c   1.000
_cell.angle_alpha   90.00
_cell.angle_beta   90.00
_cell.angle_gamma   90.00
#
_symmetry.space_group_name_H-M   'P 1'
#
loop_
_entity.id
_entity.type
_entity.pdbx_description
1 polymer ?
#
loop_
_entity_poly.entity_id
_entity_poly.type
_entity_poly.pdbx_seq_one_letter_code
_entity_poly.pdbx_strand_id
1 'polypeptide(L)'
;MSGRLDSAQPYALGLFRIIVGLLFACHGAASLFGVLGGAMGGGTVPTGAWPGWYAAVIQLVGGALVALGLGTRAAAFISSGSMAYAYFSVHQPAALWPLQNGGEPSAMFCWAMLLLVFTGSGALGVDRLFKARTEHTERTTESPAGADREPVTA
;
A
#
# COMPACT_ATOMS: atom_id res chain seq x y z
N MET A 1 -18.43 24.54 0.91
CA MET A 1 -17.58 23.67 0.07
C MET A 1 -16.72 22.71 0.90
N SER A 2 -16.17 23.13 2.05
CA SER A 2 -15.36 22.29 2.96
C SER A 2 -16.03 20.97 3.39
N GLY A 3 -17.28 21.01 3.89
CA GLY A 3 -17.89 19.81 4.49
C GLY A 3 -18.08 18.60 3.55
N ARG A 4 -18.20 18.82 2.23
CA ARG A 4 -18.24 17.72 1.24
C ARG A 4 -16.84 17.12 0.99
N LEU A 5 -15.79 17.93 1.06
CA LEU A 5 -14.41 17.47 0.91
C LEU A 5 -13.99 16.65 2.13
N ASP A 6 -14.35 17.10 3.33
CA ASP A 6 -14.05 16.42 4.59
C ASP A 6 -14.72 15.03 4.63
N SER A 7 -15.98 14.93 4.18
CA SER A 7 -16.69 13.65 4.09
C SER A 7 -16.11 12.71 3.01
N ALA A 8 -15.53 13.25 1.93
CA ALA A 8 -14.96 12.46 0.84
C ALA A 8 -13.51 12.02 1.09
N GLN A 9 -12.82 12.62 2.07
CA GLN A 9 -11.41 12.36 2.39
C GLN A 9 -11.04 10.87 2.51
N PRO A 10 -11.83 10.00 3.17
CA PRO A 10 -11.49 8.57 3.29
C PRO A 10 -11.46 7.83 1.95
N TYR A 11 -12.28 8.26 0.98
CA TYR A 11 -12.32 7.71 -0.37
C TYR A 11 -11.18 8.24 -1.22
N ALA A 12 -10.87 9.53 -1.12
CA ALA A 12 -9.73 10.14 -1.78
C ALA A 12 -8.41 9.48 -1.35
N LEU A 13 -8.22 9.24 -0.05
CA LEU A 13 -7.06 8.49 0.47
C LEU A 13 -7.04 7.04 -0.02
N GLY A 14 -8.20 6.40 -0.12
CA GLY A 14 -8.31 5.05 -0.68
C GLY A 14 -7.88 4.99 -2.15
N LEU A 15 -8.33 5.95 -2.97
CA LEU A 15 -7.95 6.03 -4.38
C LEU A 15 -6.46 6.36 -4.55
N PHE A 16 -5.94 7.30 -3.76
CA PHE A 16 -4.52 7.62 -3.71
C PHE A 16 -3.68 6.36 -3.41
N ARG A 17 -4.06 5.61 -2.37
CA ARG A 17 -3.42 4.34 -2.02
C ARG A 17 -3.42 3.34 -3.18
N ILE A 18 -4.56 3.17 -3.86
CA ILE A 18 -4.70 2.24 -5.00
C ILE A 18 -3.77 2.65 -6.13
N ILE A 19 -3.77 3.92 -6.54
CA ILE A 19 -2.96 4.41 -7.66
C ILE A 19 -1.47 4.33 -7.33
N VAL A 20 -1.05 4.80 -6.15
CA VAL A 20 0.36 4.75 -5.72
C VAL A 20 0.85 3.30 -5.65
N GLY A 21 0.08 2.41 -5.03
CA GLY A 21 0.42 0.99 -4.96
C GLY A 21 0.50 0.32 -6.34
N LEU A 22 -0.47 0.60 -7.23
CA LEU A 22 -0.49 0.07 -8.59
C LEU A 22 0.73 0.52 -9.39
N LEU A 23 1.04 1.82 -9.40
CA LEU A 23 2.19 2.34 -10.15
C LEU A 23 3.50 1.75 -9.62
N PHE A 24 3.63 1.62 -8.31
CA PHE A 24 4.79 0.97 -7.69
C PHE A 24 4.90 -0.51 -8.11
N ALA A 25 3.78 -1.24 -8.13
CA ALA A 25 3.74 -2.61 -8.60
C ALA A 25 4.11 -2.75 -10.08
N CYS A 26 3.67 -1.80 -10.93
CA CYS A 26 4.04 -1.75 -12.34
C CYS A 26 5.56 -1.61 -12.54
N HIS A 27 6.25 -0.78 -11.76
CA HIS A 27 7.71 -0.69 -11.82
C HIS A 27 8.41 -2.00 -11.47
N GLY A 28 7.89 -2.71 -10.45
CA GLY A 28 8.37 -4.03 -10.08
C GLY A 28 8.13 -5.06 -11.19
N ALA A 29 6.92 -5.08 -11.77
CA ALA A 29 6.57 -5.97 -12.88
C ALA A 29 7.44 -5.70 -14.12
N ALA A 30 7.63 -4.44 -14.48
CA ALA A 30 8.48 -4.04 -15.60
C ALA A 30 9.92 -4.52 -15.40
N SER A 31 10.45 -4.33 -14.18
CA SER A 31 11.82 -4.72 -13.85
C SER A 31 12.01 -6.24 -13.76
N LEU A 32 11.04 -7.00 -13.25
CA LEU A 32 11.16 -8.45 -13.06
C LEU A 32 10.81 -9.25 -14.31
N PHE A 33 9.85 -8.78 -15.11
CA PHE A 33 9.29 -9.57 -16.22
C PHE A 33 9.50 -8.93 -17.59
N GLY A 34 10.06 -7.72 -17.68
CA GLY A 34 10.32 -7.05 -18.96
C GLY A 34 9.05 -6.55 -19.65
N VAL A 35 7.94 -6.48 -18.91
CA VAL A 35 6.65 -5.98 -19.40
C VAL A 35 6.56 -4.46 -19.25
N LEU A 36 5.52 -3.82 -19.80
CA LEU A 36 5.26 -2.38 -19.63
C LEU A 36 6.42 -1.46 -20.06
N GLY A 37 7.29 -1.91 -20.97
CA GLY A 37 8.49 -1.20 -21.41
C GLY A 37 9.80 -1.69 -20.77
N GLY A 38 9.73 -2.58 -19.77
CA GLY A 38 10.88 -3.21 -19.12
C GLY A 38 11.60 -2.32 -18.11
N ALA A 39 12.74 -2.81 -17.60
CA ALA A 39 13.65 -2.03 -16.76
C ALA A 39 14.21 -0.82 -17.54
N MET A 40 14.92 0.09 -16.85
CA MET A 40 15.67 1.17 -17.50
C MET A 40 16.60 0.60 -18.60
N GLY A 41 16.33 0.95 -19.87
CA GLY A 41 17.05 0.41 -21.03
C GLY A 41 16.41 -0.81 -21.70
N GLY A 42 15.24 -1.26 -21.21
CA GLY A 42 14.50 -2.42 -21.70
C GLY A 42 14.90 -3.73 -20.99
N GLY A 43 14.07 -4.77 -21.18
CA GLY A 43 14.33 -6.10 -20.63
C GLY A 43 14.10 -6.23 -19.12
N THR A 44 14.78 -7.19 -18.49
CA THR A 44 14.64 -7.52 -17.06
C THR A 44 15.90 -7.18 -16.28
N VAL A 45 15.74 -6.93 -14.98
CA VAL A 45 16.86 -6.87 -14.04
C VAL A 45 17.34 -8.29 -13.74
N PRO A 46 18.65 -8.59 -13.82
CA PRO A 46 19.17 -9.92 -13.53
C PRO A 46 18.76 -10.40 -12.13
N THR A 47 18.41 -11.69 -12.02
CA THR A 47 17.94 -12.26 -10.76
C THR A 47 19.03 -12.19 -9.70
N GLY A 48 18.66 -11.70 -8.51
CA GLY A 48 19.57 -11.54 -7.36
C GLY A 48 20.52 -10.33 -7.44
N ALA A 49 20.45 -9.52 -8.50
CA ALA A 49 21.31 -8.36 -8.65
C ALA A 49 21.02 -7.29 -7.58
N TRP A 50 22.04 -6.91 -6.81
CA TRP A 50 21.94 -5.82 -5.83
C TRP A 50 22.17 -4.45 -6.50
N PRO A 51 21.38 -3.41 -6.16
CA PRO A 51 20.16 -3.43 -5.35
C PRO A 51 18.89 -3.71 -6.18
N GLY A 52 18.99 -3.65 -7.51
CA GLY A 52 17.85 -3.51 -8.42
C GLY A 52 16.82 -4.64 -8.35
N TRP A 53 17.25 -5.90 -8.23
CA TRP A 53 16.32 -7.02 -8.23
C TRP A 53 15.47 -7.07 -6.96
N TYR A 54 16.08 -6.83 -5.80
CA TYR A 54 15.36 -6.76 -4.52
C TYR A 54 14.41 -5.57 -4.48
N ALA A 55 14.83 -4.41 -5.00
CA ALA A 55 13.95 -3.26 -5.15
C ALA A 55 12.74 -3.60 -6.03
N ALA A 56 12.93 -4.34 -7.13
CA ALA A 56 11.85 -4.74 -8.02
C ALA A 56 10.85 -5.71 -7.37
N VAL A 57 11.33 -6.66 -6.55
CA VAL A 57 10.47 -7.54 -5.75
C VAL A 57 9.65 -6.75 -4.72
N ILE A 58 10.29 -5.84 -3.99
CA ILE A 58 9.59 -4.95 -3.03
C ILE A 58 8.55 -4.10 -3.75
N GLN A 59 8.90 -3.56 -4.93
CA GLN A 59 7.98 -2.77 -5.75
C GLN A 59 6.73 -3.55 -6.13
N LEU A 60 6.92 -4.76 -6.67
CA LEU A 60 5.80 -5.60 -7.09
C LEU A 60 4.93 -6.03 -5.91
N VAL A 61 5.53 -6.65 -4.90
CA VAL A 61 4.80 -7.25 -3.77
C VAL A 61 4.24 -6.17 -2.85
N GLY A 62 5.09 -5.20 -2.46
CA GLY A 62 4.70 -4.08 -1.60
C GLY A 62 3.64 -3.20 -2.28
N GLY A 63 3.82 -2.89 -3.56
CA GLY A 63 2.84 -2.14 -4.35
C GLY A 63 1.49 -2.85 -4.43
N ALA A 64 1.46 -4.16 -4.70
CA ALA A 64 0.23 -4.94 -4.75
C ALA A 64 -0.49 -5.00 -3.39
N LEU A 65 0.25 -5.27 -2.30
CA LEU A 65 -0.31 -5.28 -0.94
C LEU A 65 -0.89 -3.91 -0.57
N VAL A 66 -0.15 -2.84 -0.85
CA VAL A 66 -0.62 -1.47 -0.64
C VAL A 66 -1.86 -1.18 -1.47
N ALA A 67 -1.89 -1.54 -2.76
CA ALA A 67 -3.02 -1.30 -3.67
C ALA A 67 -4.28 -2.09 -3.29
N LEU A 68 -4.14 -3.28 -2.71
CA LEU A 68 -5.25 -4.08 -2.19
C LEU A 68 -5.68 -3.64 -0.78
N GLY A 69 -4.82 -2.92 -0.07
CA GLY A 69 -5.06 -2.52 1.31
C GLY A 69 -4.82 -3.66 2.31
N LEU A 70 -3.95 -4.62 1.96
CA LEU A 70 -3.61 -5.76 2.80
C LEU A 70 -2.33 -5.46 3.58
N GLY A 71 -2.43 -5.32 4.89
CA GLY A 71 -1.27 -4.98 5.73
C GLY A 71 -0.62 -3.65 5.35
N THR A 72 -1.42 -2.68 4.86
CA THR A 72 -0.95 -1.42 4.23
C THR A 72 0.19 -0.74 4.98
N ARG A 73 0.09 -0.64 6.31
CA ARG A 73 1.10 0.07 7.11
C ARG A 73 2.47 -0.59 7.04
N ALA A 74 2.52 -1.91 7.16
CA ALA A 74 3.77 -2.66 7.09
C ALA A 74 4.35 -2.67 5.68
N ALA A 75 3.51 -2.96 4.67
CA ALA A 75 3.92 -2.96 3.27
C ALA A 75 4.43 -1.57 2.82
N ALA A 76 3.75 -0.50 3.23
CA ALA A 76 4.13 0.87 2.92
C ALA A 76 5.42 1.29 3.64
N PHE A 77 5.63 0.87 4.90
CA PHE A 77 6.88 1.16 5.62
C PHE A 77 8.10 0.54 4.93
N ILE A 78 8.01 -0.74 4.54
CA ILE A 78 9.08 -1.43 3.81
C ILE A 78 9.32 -0.77 2.45
N SER A 79 8.24 -0.48 1.71
CA SER A 79 8.30 0.17 0.41
C SER A 79 8.94 1.56 0.50
N SER A 80 8.56 2.36 1.50
CA SER A 80 9.14 3.66 1.79
C SER A 80 10.65 3.56 2.09
N GLY A 81 11.05 2.63 2.96
CA GLY A 81 12.45 2.39 3.27
C GLY A 81 13.28 1.98 2.05
N SER A 82 12.74 1.15 1.16
CA SER A 82 13.42 0.74 -0.08
C SER A 82 13.68 1.94 -1.02
N MET A 83 12.75 2.88 -1.08
CA MET A 83 12.87 4.08 -1.91
C MET A 83 13.77 5.13 -1.28
N ALA A 84 13.79 5.23 0.06
CA ALA A 84 14.80 6.02 0.77
C ALA A 84 16.22 5.48 0.49
N TYR A 85 16.41 4.17 0.56
CA TYR A 85 17.68 3.53 0.20
C TYR A 85 18.07 3.83 -1.24
N ALA A 86 17.14 3.68 -2.20
CA ALA A 86 17.37 4.00 -3.59
C ALA A 86 17.80 5.46 -3.78
N TYR A 87 17.11 6.41 -3.13
CA TYR A 87 17.48 7.82 -3.22
C TYR A 87 18.90 8.07 -2.71
N PHE A 88 19.20 7.69 -1.47
CA PHE A 88 20.48 8.04 -0.84
C PHE A 88 21.67 7.23 -1.38
N SER A 89 21.47 5.98 -1.79
CA SER A 89 22.56 5.10 -2.21
C SER A 89 22.77 5.06 -3.73
N VAL A 90 21.73 5.33 -4.52
CA VAL A 90 21.80 5.24 -5.99
C VAL A 90 21.76 6.62 -6.64
N HIS A 91 20.84 7.50 -6.22
CA HIS A 91 20.64 8.78 -6.91
C HIS A 91 21.45 9.94 -6.32
N GLN A 92 21.46 10.12 -5.01
CA GLN A 92 22.11 11.26 -4.35
C GLN A 92 23.62 11.39 -4.66
N PRO A 93 24.39 10.31 -4.88
CA PRO A 93 25.78 10.43 -5.32
C PRO A 93 25.98 11.12 -6.68
N ALA A 94 24.98 11.11 -7.56
CA ALA A 94 25.09 11.67 -8.91
C ALA A 94 24.89 13.20 -8.96
N ALA A 95 24.02 13.77 -8.11
CA ALA A 95 23.84 15.21 -7.94
C ALA A 95 23.06 15.53 -6.67
N LEU A 96 23.15 16.77 -6.19
CA LEU A 96 22.43 17.21 -4.98
C LEU A 96 20.91 17.22 -5.16
N TRP A 97 20.41 17.72 -6.29
CA TRP A 97 18.98 17.90 -6.52
C TRP A 97 18.35 16.67 -7.21
N PRO A 98 17.19 16.18 -6.74
CA PRO A 98 16.47 15.06 -7.36
C PRO A 98 16.25 15.21 -8.87
N LEU A 99 15.98 16.45 -9.30
CA LEU A 99 15.75 16.80 -10.70
C LEU A 99 17.00 16.55 -11.58
N GLN A 100 18.19 16.63 -11.00
CA GLN A 100 19.46 16.46 -11.71
C GLN A 100 19.99 15.02 -11.66
N ASN A 101 19.58 14.22 -10.67
CA ASN A 101 20.07 12.86 -10.46
C ASN A 101 19.06 11.74 -10.79
N GLY A 102 17.88 12.11 -11.30
CA GLY A 102 16.80 11.16 -11.63
C GLY A 102 16.15 10.50 -10.40
N GLY A 103 16.40 11.01 -9.19
CA GLY A 103 15.91 10.48 -7.93
C GLY A 103 14.53 11.00 -7.50
N GLU A 104 13.92 11.87 -8.31
CA GLU A 104 12.58 12.42 -8.03
C GLU A 104 11.52 11.31 -7.81
N PRO A 105 11.42 10.24 -8.64
CA PRO A 105 10.48 9.16 -8.39
C PRO A 105 10.75 8.43 -7.06
N SER A 106 12.02 8.16 -6.74
CA SER A 106 12.42 7.53 -5.48
C SER A 106 11.98 8.38 -4.28
N ALA A 107 12.21 9.70 -4.33
CA ALA A 107 11.74 10.60 -3.28
C ALA A 107 10.21 10.62 -3.16
N MET A 108 9.50 10.71 -4.29
CA MET A 108 8.04 10.78 -4.30
C MET A 108 7.38 9.49 -3.79
N PHE A 109 7.83 8.32 -4.25
CA PHE A 109 7.32 7.05 -3.72
C PHE A 109 7.68 6.84 -2.25
N CYS A 110 8.87 7.27 -1.81
CA CYS A 110 9.26 7.22 -0.40
C CYS A 110 8.25 7.95 0.50
N TRP A 111 7.95 9.21 0.17
CA TRP A 111 7.04 10.04 0.96
C TRP A 111 5.56 9.64 0.80
N ALA A 112 5.13 9.25 -0.39
CA ALA A 112 3.78 8.75 -0.63
C ALA A 112 3.50 7.48 0.18
N MET A 113 4.44 6.53 0.20
CA MET A 113 4.32 5.31 1.00
C MET A 113 4.41 5.64 2.50
N LEU A 114 5.29 6.56 2.92
CA LEU A 114 5.37 6.98 4.32
C LEU A 114 4.03 7.57 4.81
N LEU A 115 3.35 8.38 4.00
CA LEU A 115 2.01 8.89 4.33
C LEU A 115 0.99 7.77 4.55
N LEU A 116 1.09 6.67 3.79
CA LEU A 116 0.22 5.50 3.92
C LEU A 116 0.49 4.68 5.19
N VAL A 117 1.67 4.81 5.81
CA VAL A 117 1.95 4.25 7.15
C VAL A 117 1.03 4.89 8.19
N PHE A 118 0.82 6.21 8.10
CA PHE A 118 0.01 6.96 9.06
C PHE A 118 -1.48 6.88 8.76
N THR A 119 -1.85 6.96 7.47
CA THR A 119 -3.27 6.98 7.04
C THR A 119 -3.88 5.58 6.94
N GLY A 120 -3.08 4.52 6.75
CA GLY A 120 -3.54 3.14 6.70
C GLY A 120 -4.32 2.80 5.42
N SER A 121 -5.21 1.79 5.51
CA SER A 121 -5.92 1.23 4.35
C SER A 121 -7.05 2.10 3.77
N GLY A 122 -7.53 3.11 4.51
CA GLY A 122 -8.59 4.01 4.06
C GLY A 122 -9.92 3.29 3.76
N ALA A 123 -10.92 3.99 3.22
CA ALA A 123 -12.29 3.45 3.04
C ALA A 123 -12.40 2.19 2.19
N LEU A 124 -11.45 2.00 1.28
CA LEU A 124 -11.48 0.99 0.21
C LEU A 124 -10.51 -0.19 0.46
N GLY A 125 -10.09 -0.43 1.70
CA GLY A 125 -9.18 -1.52 2.06
C GLY A 125 -9.88 -2.88 2.19
N VAL A 126 -9.31 -3.93 1.58
CA VAL A 126 -9.84 -5.31 1.68
C VAL A 126 -9.72 -5.87 3.11
N ASP A 127 -8.73 -5.41 3.88
CA ASP A 127 -8.55 -5.73 5.30
C ASP A 127 -9.81 -5.47 6.15
N ARG A 128 -10.63 -4.50 5.77
CA ARG A 128 -11.89 -4.19 6.45
C ARG A 128 -12.93 -5.29 6.33
N LEU A 129 -12.95 -6.03 5.21
CA LEU A 129 -13.91 -7.11 5.01
C LEU A 129 -13.67 -8.25 6.02
N PHE A 130 -12.41 -8.48 6.39
CA PHE A 130 -12.06 -9.47 7.40
C PHE A 130 -12.43 -9.02 8.82
N LYS A 131 -12.24 -7.73 9.16
CA LYS A 131 -12.68 -7.18 10.46
C LYS A 131 -14.19 -7.23 10.66
N ALA A 132 -14.96 -6.83 9.65
CA ALA A 132 -16.42 -6.85 9.73
C ALA A 132 -16.99 -8.27 9.94
N ARG A 133 -16.32 -9.29 9.36
CA ARG A 133 -16.73 -10.69 9.51
C ARG A 133 -16.51 -11.20 10.94
N THR A 134 -15.38 -10.88 11.57
CA THR A 134 -15.08 -11.27 12.95
C THR A 134 -16.09 -10.67 13.94
N GLU A 135 -16.40 -9.38 13.81
CA GLU A 135 -17.36 -8.69 14.68
C GLU A 135 -18.82 -9.19 14.53
N HIS A 136 -19.20 -9.71 13.37
CA HIS A 136 -20.50 -10.35 13.17
C HIS A 136 -20.56 -11.72 13.84
N THR A 137 -19.47 -12.49 13.80
CA THR A 137 -19.40 -13.81 14.46
C THR A 137 -19.47 -13.68 15.98
N GLU A 138 -18.82 -12.67 16.58
CA GLU A 138 -18.90 -12.40 18.01
C GLU A 138 -20.30 -11.95 18.46
N ARG A 139 -20.95 -11.04 17.73
CA ARG A 139 -22.34 -10.61 18.04
C ARG A 139 -23.38 -11.71 17.96
N THR A 140 -23.18 -12.67 17.06
CA THR A 140 -24.09 -13.82 16.91
C THR A 140 -23.93 -14.83 18.05
N THR A 141 -22.73 -14.91 18.64
CA THR A 141 -22.43 -15.82 19.75
C THR A 141 -22.79 -15.24 21.13
N GLU A 142 -22.86 -13.91 21.27
CA GLU A 142 -23.30 -13.23 22.50
C GLU A 142 -24.82 -13.00 22.60
N SER A 143 -25.62 -13.23 21.54
CA SER A 143 -27.08 -13.08 21.61
C SER A 143 -27.69 -14.15 22.54
N PRO A 144 -28.18 -13.81 23.75
CA PRO A 144 -28.65 -14.80 24.71
C PRO A 144 -29.96 -15.40 24.20
N ALA A 145 -29.94 -16.68 23.85
CA ALA A 145 -31.12 -17.52 23.79
C ALA A 145 -31.68 -17.71 25.23
N GLY A 146 -32.32 -16.67 25.77
CA GLY A 146 -32.76 -16.69 27.17
C GLY A 146 -33.48 -15.42 27.62
N ALA A 147 -34.49 -14.96 26.89
CA ALA A 147 -35.43 -13.95 27.39
C ALA A 147 -36.91 -14.32 27.24
N ASP A 148 -37.22 -15.57 26.89
CA ASP A 148 -38.61 -16.09 26.89
C ASP A 148 -38.76 -17.14 28.00
N ARG A 149 -38.95 -16.66 29.22
CA ARG A 149 -39.65 -17.39 30.30
C ARG A 149 -40.45 -16.39 31.13
N GLU A 150 -41.51 -15.83 30.55
CA GLU A 150 -42.65 -15.39 31.38
C GLU A 150 -43.41 -16.63 31.85
N PRO A 151 -43.57 -16.87 33.18
CA PRO A 151 -44.52 -17.85 33.65
C PRO A 151 -45.92 -17.25 33.50
N VAL A 152 -46.68 -17.80 32.55
CA VAL A 152 -48.14 -17.70 32.54
C VAL A 152 -48.66 -18.34 33.82
N THR A 153 -49.28 -17.57 34.71
CA THR A 153 -50.21 -18.10 35.71
C THR A 153 -51.47 -17.27 35.74
N ALA A 154 -52.58 -18.02 35.69
CA ALA A 154 -53.97 -17.62 35.56
C ALA A 154 -54.58 -17.00 36.83
#